data_AF-R8AQW4-F1
#
_entry.id   AF-R8AQW4-F1
#
_cell.length_a   1.000
_cell.length_b   1.000
_cell.length_c   1.000
_cell.angle_alpha   90.00
_cell.angle_beta   90.00
_cell.angle_gamma   90.00
#
_symmetry.space_group_name_H-M   'P 1'
#
loop_
_entity.id
_entity.type
_entity.pdbx_description
1 polymer ?
#
loop_
_entity_poly.entity_id
_entity_poly.type
_entity_poly.pdbx_seq_one_letter_code
_entity_poly.pdbx_strand_id
1 'polypeptide(L)'
;MNQQVATTLSSDKAVMANERGQANMLNLMMNVDFMASIDRLADMMASGKATVPQHLRGNKADCYAICLQALQWGMNPFPVAQKTHLVNGTLGYEAQLVNAVVVNSGVIKGRFDYEFFGPWERVIGKFKVIKTKKDNKDIEYRVPNWTFDDEKGCGVRVTAFLPNGEARSIELLLQQARTRNSTLWADDPKQQLAYLAVKRWARLYTPDVIMGVYSVDELQEEIDITPMGGDDTPPSGQSVTERLAAQAARKRAAQQAARKGNVIEGEARPIAETTAVAPATDETPEPSSAQNDAPDEPSVQDVQDMLADILFRMDESQSG
;
A
#
# COMPACT_ATOMS: atom_id res chain seq x y z
N MET A 1 -28.38 19.85 60.15
CA MET A 1 -27.23 18.92 60.00
C MET A 1 -27.60 17.95 58.88
N ASN A 2 -27.50 18.42 57.63
CA ASN A 2 -27.93 17.66 56.44
C ASN A 2 -26.70 17.02 55.82
N GLN A 3 -26.61 15.69 55.91
CA GLN A 3 -25.61 14.90 55.19
C GLN A 3 -26.02 14.77 53.73
N GLN A 4 -25.16 15.29 52.85
CA GLN A 4 -25.17 15.05 51.41
C GLN A 4 -24.69 13.62 51.16
N VAL A 5 -25.48 12.81 50.44
CA VAL A 5 -25.04 11.54 49.86
C VAL A 5 -24.41 11.88 48.51
N ALA A 6 -23.09 11.76 48.43
CA ALA A 6 -22.33 11.93 47.19
C ALA A 6 -22.54 10.70 46.30
N THR A 7 -23.31 10.86 45.22
CA THR A 7 -23.35 9.89 44.12
C THR A 7 -22.05 10.02 43.34
N THR A 8 -21.11 9.11 43.58
CA THR A 8 -19.93 8.94 42.73
C THR A 8 -20.37 8.46 41.35
N LEU A 9 -20.41 9.38 40.38
CA LEU A 9 -20.42 9.08 38.95
C LEU A 9 -19.15 8.28 38.64
N SER A 10 -19.30 6.97 38.49
CA SER A 10 -18.26 6.11 37.92
C SER A 10 -17.93 6.66 36.54
N SER A 11 -16.70 7.13 36.35
CA SER A 11 -16.22 7.60 35.06
C SER A 11 -16.35 6.47 34.04
N ASP A 12 -17.22 6.65 33.05
CA ASP A 12 -17.21 5.87 31.83
C ASP A 12 -15.81 5.98 31.23
N LYS A 13 -15.00 4.94 31.41
CA LYS A 13 -13.80 4.75 30.61
C LYS A 13 -14.28 4.70 29.16
N ALA A 14 -13.84 5.66 28.35
CA ALA A 14 -13.98 5.59 26.92
C ALA A 14 -13.36 4.26 26.46
N VAL A 15 -14.22 3.28 26.15
CA VAL A 15 -13.82 2.05 25.49
C VAL A 15 -13.41 2.48 24.09
N MET A 16 -12.12 2.46 23.82
CA MET A 16 -11.58 2.75 22.49
C MET A 16 -12.15 1.70 21.52
N ALA A 17 -12.64 2.15 20.36
CA ALA A 17 -13.29 1.30 19.35
C ALA A 17 -12.42 0.09 18.91
N ASN A 18 -11.10 0.18 19.13
CA ASN A 18 -10.13 -0.83 18.74
C ASN A 18 -10.00 -2.01 19.72
N GLU A 19 -10.28 -1.84 21.02
CA GLU A 19 -10.04 -2.91 22.01
C GLU A 19 -11.02 -4.08 21.89
N ARG A 20 -12.28 -3.80 21.53
CA ARG A 20 -13.29 -4.86 21.30
C ARG A 20 -13.17 -5.51 19.92
N GLY A 21 -12.72 -4.77 18.91
CA GLY A 21 -12.51 -5.28 17.55
C GLY A 21 -11.28 -6.20 17.44
N GLN A 22 -10.16 -5.83 18.06
CA GLN A 22 -8.91 -6.61 18.02
C GLN A 22 -9.01 -7.92 18.82
N ALA A 23 -9.63 -7.91 20.00
CA ALA A 23 -9.84 -9.11 20.80
C ALA A 23 -10.75 -10.13 20.08
N ASN A 24 -11.71 -9.67 19.30
CA ASN A 24 -12.56 -10.53 18.47
C ASN A 24 -11.80 -11.08 17.24
N MET A 25 -10.95 -10.25 16.62
CA MET A 25 -10.15 -10.64 15.45
C MET A 25 -9.14 -11.73 15.77
N LEU A 26 -8.42 -11.64 16.90
CA LEU A 26 -7.45 -12.67 17.28
C LEU A 26 -8.12 -14.03 17.49
N ASN A 27 -9.32 -14.04 18.08
CA ASN A 27 -10.11 -15.27 18.24
C ASN A 27 -10.60 -15.83 16.89
N LEU A 28 -10.98 -14.96 15.95
CA LEU A 28 -11.35 -15.34 14.58
C LEU A 28 -10.16 -15.92 13.82
N MET A 29 -8.96 -15.34 13.96
CA MET A 29 -7.74 -15.84 13.32
C MET A 29 -7.29 -17.21 13.85
N MET A 30 -7.58 -17.51 15.11
CA MET A 30 -7.32 -18.83 15.71
C MET A 30 -8.38 -19.88 15.31
N ASN A 31 -9.46 -19.49 14.63
CA ASN A 31 -10.48 -20.39 14.13
C ASN A 31 -10.11 -20.89 12.72
N VAL A 32 -9.84 -22.21 12.63
CA VAL A 32 -9.43 -22.87 11.38
C VAL A 32 -10.48 -22.74 10.28
N ASP A 33 -11.77 -22.89 10.59
CA ASP A 33 -12.87 -22.79 9.62
C ASP A 33 -13.01 -21.37 9.07
N PHE A 34 -12.78 -20.38 9.93
CA PHE A 34 -12.75 -18.97 9.50
C PHE A 34 -11.58 -18.73 8.55
N MET A 35 -10.38 -19.19 8.90
CA MET A 35 -9.19 -19.03 8.05
C MET A 35 -9.34 -19.75 6.70
N ALA A 36 -9.97 -20.92 6.68
CA ALA A 36 -10.32 -21.63 5.43
C ALA A 36 -11.37 -20.87 4.60
N SER A 37 -12.25 -20.10 5.23
CA SER A 37 -13.21 -19.24 4.53
C SER A 37 -12.53 -18.01 3.91
N ILE A 38 -11.54 -17.44 4.60
CA ILE A 38 -10.70 -16.37 4.03
C ILE A 38 -9.87 -16.90 2.86
N ASP A 39 -9.37 -18.12 2.95
CA ASP A 39 -8.60 -18.77 1.89
C ASP A 39 -9.42 -18.93 0.60
N ARG A 40 -10.67 -19.37 0.73
CA ARG A 40 -11.63 -19.45 -0.39
C ARG A 40 -11.98 -18.07 -0.97
N LEU A 41 -12.13 -17.06 -0.12
CA LEU A 41 -12.40 -15.70 -0.57
C LEU A 41 -11.21 -15.12 -1.35
N ALA A 42 -9.99 -15.35 -0.88
CA ALA A 42 -8.77 -14.94 -1.55
C ALA A 42 -8.59 -15.63 -2.91
N ASP A 43 -8.91 -16.92 -3.00
CA ASP A 43 -8.91 -17.67 -4.26
C ASP A 43 -9.91 -17.08 -5.27
N MET A 44 -11.12 -16.79 -4.81
CA MET A 44 -12.15 -16.11 -5.61
C MET A 44 -11.68 -14.73 -6.08
N MET A 45 -11.06 -13.93 -5.20
CA MET A 45 -10.50 -12.63 -5.56
C MET A 45 -9.40 -12.76 -6.61
N ALA A 46 -8.46 -13.69 -6.45
CA ALA A 46 -7.38 -13.91 -7.40
C ALA A 46 -7.90 -14.34 -8.79
N SER A 47 -9.06 -15.01 -8.85
CA SER A 47 -9.72 -15.38 -10.12
C SER A 47 -10.42 -14.20 -10.83
N GLY A 48 -10.63 -13.08 -10.13
CA GLY A 48 -11.32 -11.91 -10.64
C GLY A 48 -10.55 -11.19 -11.75
N LYS A 49 -11.20 -10.96 -12.90
CA LYS A 49 -10.56 -10.29 -14.06
C LYS A 49 -10.84 -8.80 -14.13
N ALA A 50 -12.08 -8.36 -13.91
CA ALA A 50 -12.45 -6.95 -14.07
C ALA A 50 -12.38 -6.16 -12.75
N THR A 51 -12.71 -6.81 -11.63
CA THR A 51 -12.94 -6.15 -10.34
C THR A 51 -11.73 -6.15 -9.42
N VAL A 52 -10.64 -6.79 -9.83
CA VAL A 52 -9.39 -6.92 -9.08
C VAL A 52 -8.23 -6.38 -9.94
N PRO A 53 -7.33 -5.56 -9.37
CA PRO A 53 -6.16 -5.03 -10.08
C PRO A 53 -5.26 -6.11 -10.67
N GLN A 54 -4.59 -5.79 -11.79
CA GLN A 54 -3.75 -6.74 -12.52
C GLN A 54 -2.67 -7.40 -11.63
N HIS A 55 -2.05 -6.66 -10.71
CA HIS A 55 -1.00 -7.18 -9.81
C HIS A 55 -1.49 -8.20 -8.78
N LEU A 56 -2.80 -8.33 -8.58
CA LEU A 56 -3.40 -9.30 -7.65
C LEU A 56 -4.03 -10.50 -8.37
N ARG A 57 -4.19 -10.45 -9.69
CA ARG A 57 -4.79 -11.53 -10.49
C ARG A 57 -3.88 -12.76 -10.46
N GLY A 58 -4.45 -13.92 -10.16
CA GLY A 58 -3.71 -15.17 -9.98
C GLY A 58 -2.81 -15.20 -8.73
N ASN A 59 -2.71 -14.10 -7.97
CA ASN A 59 -1.91 -14.05 -6.75
C ASN A 59 -2.80 -14.20 -5.52
N LYS A 60 -3.06 -15.46 -5.15
CA LYS A 60 -3.88 -15.82 -4.00
C LYS A 60 -3.27 -15.33 -2.68
N ALA A 61 -1.95 -15.35 -2.54
CA ALA A 61 -1.27 -14.96 -1.30
C ALA A 61 -1.48 -13.47 -0.98
N ASP A 62 -1.32 -12.59 -1.97
CA ASP A 62 -1.55 -11.15 -1.77
C ASP A 62 -3.04 -10.83 -1.60
N CYS A 63 -3.92 -11.52 -2.34
CA CYS A 63 -5.37 -11.43 -2.11
C CYS A 63 -5.75 -11.84 -0.68
N TYR A 64 -5.11 -12.89 -0.13
CA TYR A 64 -5.33 -13.35 1.23
C TYR A 64 -4.89 -12.33 2.27
N ALA A 65 -3.69 -11.76 2.10
CA ALA A 65 -3.20 -10.68 2.95
C ALA A 65 -4.14 -9.46 2.94
N ILE A 66 -4.64 -9.08 1.76
CA ILE A 66 -5.63 -8.01 1.63
C ILE A 66 -6.95 -8.36 2.32
N CYS A 67 -7.42 -9.61 2.23
CA CYS A 67 -8.62 -10.04 2.96
C CYS A 67 -8.46 -9.85 4.46
N LEU A 68 -7.33 -10.29 5.03
CA LEU A 68 -7.04 -10.12 6.45
C LEU A 68 -6.95 -8.63 6.83
N GLN A 69 -6.29 -7.82 6.01
CA GLN A 69 -6.16 -6.39 6.26
C GLN A 69 -7.52 -5.66 6.20
N ALA A 70 -8.36 -6.00 5.21
CA ALA A 70 -9.70 -5.46 5.07
C ALA A 70 -10.59 -5.84 6.26
N LEU A 71 -10.50 -7.08 6.73
CA LEU A 71 -11.20 -7.53 7.94
C LEU A 71 -10.75 -6.75 9.18
N GLN A 72 -9.44 -6.53 9.34
CA GLN A 72 -8.90 -5.73 10.44
C GLN A 72 -9.42 -4.29 10.43
N TRP A 73 -9.63 -3.72 9.24
CA TRP A 73 -10.25 -2.39 9.08
C TRP A 73 -11.78 -2.41 9.09
N GLY A 74 -12.42 -3.59 9.15
CA GLY A 74 -13.87 -3.72 9.05
C GLY A 74 -14.42 -3.27 7.68
N MET A 75 -13.67 -3.49 6.61
CA MET A 75 -13.98 -3.07 5.24
C MET A 75 -14.13 -4.27 4.30
N ASN A 76 -14.81 -4.07 3.17
CA ASN A 76 -14.91 -5.07 2.11
C ASN A 76 -13.55 -5.22 1.39
N PRO A 77 -13.02 -6.44 1.19
CA PRO A 77 -11.71 -6.65 0.61
C PRO A 77 -11.60 -6.27 -0.88
N PHE A 78 -12.70 -6.28 -1.65
CA PHE A 78 -12.66 -5.90 -3.07
C PHE A 78 -12.35 -4.40 -3.26
N PRO A 79 -13.08 -3.45 -2.62
CA PRO A 79 -12.71 -2.04 -2.65
C PRO A 79 -11.32 -1.75 -2.07
N VAL A 80 -10.91 -2.47 -1.02
CA VAL A 80 -9.55 -2.34 -0.46
C VAL A 80 -8.51 -2.73 -1.51
N ALA A 81 -8.69 -3.87 -2.17
CA ALA A 81 -7.80 -4.33 -3.24
C ALA A 81 -7.72 -3.32 -4.39
N GLN A 82 -8.84 -2.75 -4.82
CA GLN A 82 -8.89 -1.75 -5.91
C GLN A 82 -8.10 -0.48 -5.62
N LYS A 83 -7.80 -0.20 -4.35
CA LYS A 83 -7.03 0.97 -3.90
C LYS A 83 -5.59 0.63 -3.55
N THR A 84 -5.08 -0.47 -4.11
CA THR A 84 -3.68 -0.88 -4.00
C THR A 84 -2.93 -0.66 -5.30
N HIS A 85 -1.64 -0.39 -5.20
CA HIS A 85 -0.74 -0.23 -6.34
C HIS A 85 0.62 -0.86 -6.01
N LEU A 86 1.26 -1.45 -7.01
CA LEU A 86 2.61 -2.00 -6.85
C LEU A 86 3.65 -0.92 -7.19
N VAL A 87 4.56 -0.63 -6.25
CA VAL A 87 5.70 0.26 -6.45
C VAL A 87 6.97 -0.51 -6.09
N ASN A 88 7.88 -0.70 -7.06
CA ASN A 88 9.14 -1.42 -6.86
C ASN A 88 8.97 -2.83 -6.25
N GLY A 89 7.84 -3.50 -6.52
CA GLY A 89 7.53 -4.83 -5.96
C GLY A 89 6.87 -4.80 -4.58
N THR A 90 6.66 -3.63 -3.98
CA THR A 90 5.97 -3.46 -2.70
C THR A 90 4.55 -2.95 -2.91
N LEU A 91 3.59 -3.51 -2.16
CA LEU A 91 2.19 -3.10 -2.21
C LEU A 91 2.00 -1.78 -1.43
N GLY A 92 1.59 -0.74 -2.14
CA GLY A 92 1.21 0.55 -1.57
C GLY A 92 -0.31 0.75 -1.61
N TYR A 93 -0.82 1.52 -0.66
CA TYR A 93 -2.23 1.89 -0.57
C TYR A 93 -2.46 3.35 -0.94
N GLU A 94 -3.55 3.63 -1.64
CA GLU A 94 -3.93 5.00 -2.00
C GLU A 94 -4.42 5.82 -0.81
N ALA A 95 -4.24 7.14 -0.89
CA ALA A 95 -4.71 8.08 0.12
C ALA A 95 -6.23 8.02 0.36
N GLN A 96 -7.02 7.71 -0.67
CA GLN A 96 -8.47 7.57 -0.54
C GLN A 96 -8.85 6.43 0.40
N LEU A 97 -8.12 5.30 0.34
CA LEU A 97 -8.33 4.21 1.26
C LEU A 97 -7.91 4.59 2.67
N VAL A 98 -6.75 5.24 2.83
CA VAL A 98 -6.28 5.73 4.14
C VAL A 98 -7.34 6.63 4.80
N ASN A 99 -7.93 7.56 4.03
CA ASN A 99 -9.02 8.40 4.50
C ASN A 99 -10.21 7.55 4.97
N ALA A 100 -10.68 6.62 4.14
CA ALA A 100 -11.80 5.74 4.48
C ALA A 100 -11.54 4.90 5.74
N VAL A 101 -10.32 4.39 5.91
CA VAL A 101 -9.89 3.61 7.08
C VAL A 101 -9.94 4.45 8.36
N VAL A 102 -9.46 5.70 8.32
CA VAL A 102 -9.52 6.60 9.49
C VAL A 102 -10.96 6.99 9.82
N VAL A 103 -11.80 7.25 8.81
CA VAL A 103 -13.23 7.53 9.04
C VAL A 103 -13.96 6.30 9.60
N ASN A 104 -13.70 5.10 9.07
CA ASN A 104 -14.40 3.87 9.46
C ASN A 104 -14.02 3.39 10.87
N SER A 105 -12.80 3.68 11.32
CA SER A 105 -12.32 3.28 12.65
C SER A 105 -12.95 4.08 13.80
N GLY A 106 -13.61 5.21 13.51
CA GLY A 106 -14.32 6.02 14.52
C GLY A 106 -13.41 6.79 15.49
N VAL A 107 -12.09 6.79 15.25
CA VAL A 107 -11.12 7.66 15.97
C VAL A 107 -11.34 9.14 15.69
N ILE A 108 -12.03 9.47 14.59
CA ILE A 108 -12.51 10.80 14.29
C ILE A 108 -14.04 10.81 14.19
N LYS A 109 -14.63 11.95 14.50
CA LYS A 109 -16.06 12.21 14.35
C LYS A 109 -16.30 12.90 13.01
N GLY A 110 -17.10 12.27 12.16
CA GLY A 110 -17.45 12.83 10.85
C GLY A 110 -16.37 12.55 9.81
N ARG A 111 -15.94 13.59 9.09
CA ARG A 111 -14.96 13.51 8.00
C ARG A 111 -13.87 14.57 8.21
N PHE A 112 -12.80 14.47 7.45
CA PHE A 112 -11.78 15.52 7.37
C PHE A 112 -12.37 16.79 6.75
N ASP A 113 -12.03 17.93 7.35
CA ASP A 113 -12.30 19.26 6.81
C ASP A 113 -11.04 19.81 6.15
N TYR A 114 -11.25 20.48 5.01
CA TYR A 114 -10.18 21.00 4.16
C TYR A 114 -10.35 22.50 3.98
N GLU A 115 -9.32 23.25 4.33
CA GLU A 115 -9.25 24.69 4.09
C GLU A 115 -8.01 24.98 3.23
N PHE A 116 -8.24 25.33 1.97
CA PHE A 116 -7.17 25.70 1.05
C PHE A 116 -6.85 27.18 1.20
N PHE A 117 -5.56 27.50 1.32
CA PHE A 117 -5.08 28.88 1.47
C PHE A 117 -3.94 29.17 0.50
N GLY A 118 -3.68 30.46 0.29
CA GLY A 118 -2.63 30.95 -0.60
C GLY A 118 -3.10 31.27 -2.03
N PRO A 119 -2.20 31.84 -2.84
CA PRO A 119 -2.51 32.35 -4.17
C PRO A 119 -2.58 31.23 -5.23
N TRP A 120 -3.58 30.36 -5.10
CA TRP A 120 -3.77 29.20 -5.98
C TRP A 120 -3.99 29.58 -7.45
N GLU A 121 -4.34 30.82 -7.75
CA GLU A 121 -4.45 31.37 -9.11
C GLU A 121 -3.10 31.33 -9.86
N ARG A 122 -1.99 31.21 -9.14
CA ARG A 122 -0.64 31.07 -9.72
C ARG A 122 -0.33 29.65 -10.17
N VAL A 123 -1.11 28.67 -9.73
CA VAL A 123 -0.85 27.23 -9.91
C VAL A 123 -1.95 26.60 -10.75
N ILE A 124 -3.21 26.79 -10.35
CA ILE A 124 -4.36 26.15 -10.99
C ILE A 124 -4.48 26.58 -12.44
N GLY A 125 -4.68 25.60 -13.33
CA GLY A 125 -4.86 25.83 -14.76
C GLY A 125 -3.56 26.09 -15.54
N LYS A 126 -2.41 26.19 -14.88
CA LYS A 126 -1.10 26.33 -15.56
C LYS A 126 -0.48 24.97 -15.81
N PHE A 127 -0.88 24.31 -16.89
CA PHE A 127 -0.26 23.07 -17.34
C PHE A 127 0.19 23.16 -18.80
N LYS A 128 1.15 22.31 -19.16
CA LYS A 128 1.56 22.09 -20.56
C LYS A 128 1.23 20.66 -20.95
N VAL A 129 0.75 20.49 -22.18
CA VAL A 129 0.49 19.16 -22.75
C VAL A 129 1.78 18.67 -23.39
N ILE A 130 2.28 17.54 -22.91
CA ILE A 130 3.40 16.82 -23.52
C ILE A 130 2.82 15.68 -24.34
N LYS A 131 3.23 15.61 -25.61
CA LYS A 131 2.95 14.47 -26.48
C LYS A 131 4.19 13.60 -26.53
N THR A 132 4.04 12.34 -26.14
CA THR A 132 5.13 11.36 -26.22
C THR A 132 4.66 10.13 -26.98
N LYS A 133 5.61 9.41 -27.57
CA LYS A 133 5.33 8.11 -28.19
C LYS A 133 5.73 7.02 -27.22
N LYS A 134 4.77 6.22 -26.82
CA LYS A 134 5.00 5.00 -26.05
C LYS A 134 4.30 3.85 -26.75
N ASP A 135 5.02 2.76 -26.99
CA ASP A 135 4.49 1.55 -27.66
C ASP A 135 3.78 1.85 -28.99
N ASN A 136 4.39 2.73 -29.79
CA ASN A 136 3.91 3.19 -31.10
C ASN A 136 2.52 3.87 -31.08
N LYS A 137 2.03 4.25 -29.89
CA LYS A 137 0.84 5.07 -29.67
C LYS A 137 1.25 6.47 -29.24
N ASP A 138 0.56 7.47 -29.76
CA ASP A 138 0.70 8.86 -29.32
C ASP A 138 -0.06 9.02 -27.99
N ILE A 139 0.68 9.23 -26.90
CA ILE A 139 0.13 9.49 -25.57
C ILE A 139 0.32 10.96 -25.25
N GLU A 140 -0.77 11.65 -24.91
CA GLU A 140 -0.76 13.03 -24.48
C GLU A 140 -1.03 13.10 -22.97
N TYR A 141 -0.14 13.72 -22.21
CA TYR A 141 -0.34 13.94 -20.79
C TYR A 141 0.00 15.37 -20.38
N ARG A 142 -0.66 15.85 -19.33
CA ARG A 142 -0.48 17.19 -18.79
C ARG A 142 0.57 17.16 -17.68
N VAL A 143 1.45 18.15 -17.70
CA VAL A 143 2.41 18.38 -16.61
C VAL A 143 2.32 19.82 -16.11
N PRO A 144 2.68 20.07 -14.84
CA PRO A 144 2.70 21.41 -14.29
C PRO A 144 3.57 22.37 -15.13
N ASN A 145 3.08 23.59 -15.33
CA ASN A 145 3.78 24.67 -16.02
C ASN A 145 3.88 25.94 -15.16
N TRP A 146 3.95 25.76 -13.84
CA TRP A 146 4.29 26.82 -12.88
C TRP A 146 5.68 26.57 -12.29
N THR A 147 6.23 27.58 -11.63
CA THR A 147 7.55 27.54 -10.99
C THR A 147 7.44 27.28 -9.49
N PHE A 148 8.54 26.92 -8.85
CA PHE A 148 8.57 26.73 -7.39
C PHE A 148 8.19 28.00 -6.60
N ASP A 149 8.44 29.19 -7.17
CA ASP A 149 8.05 30.47 -6.58
C ASP A 149 6.54 30.72 -6.66
N ASP A 150 5.88 30.23 -7.71
CA ASP A 150 4.42 30.31 -7.86
C ASP A 150 3.68 29.52 -6.77
N GLU A 151 4.31 28.45 -6.26
CA GLU A 151 3.76 27.60 -5.19
C GLU A 151 3.84 28.25 -3.81
N LYS A 152 4.62 29.32 -3.67
CA LYS A 152 4.90 29.92 -2.37
C LYS A 152 3.62 30.44 -1.72
N GLY A 153 3.33 29.90 -0.54
CA GLY A 153 2.15 30.24 0.25
C GLY A 153 0.90 29.44 -0.12
N CYS A 154 0.90 28.66 -1.21
CA CYS A 154 -0.19 27.73 -1.53
C CYS A 154 -0.12 26.52 -0.61
N GLY A 155 -1.24 26.20 0.05
CA GLY A 155 -1.31 25.09 0.98
C GLY A 155 -2.73 24.65 1.30
N VAL A 156 -2.81 23.61 2.12
CA VAL A 156 -4.05 23.08 2.67
C VAL A 156 -3.89 22.88 4.17
N ARG A 157 -4.90 23.29 4.92
CA ARG A 157 -5.10 22.90 6.32
C ARG A 157 -6.10 21.77 6.35
N VAL A 158 -5.71 20.63 6.90
CA VAL A 158 -6.59 19.47 7.10
C VAL A 158 -6.87 19.34 8.58
N THR A 159 -8.15 19.30 8.95
CA THR A 159 -8.61 19.19 10.33
C THR A 159 -9.51 17.97 10.50
N ALA A 160 -9.38 17.28 11.62
CA ALA A 160 -10.35 16.28 12.05
C ALA A 160 -10.71 16.47 13.51
N PHE A 161 -11.95 16.15 13.86
CA PHE A 161 -12.47 16.23 15.21
C PHE A 161 -12.42 14.87 15.89
N LEU A 162 -11.84 14.81 17.08
CA LEU A 162 -11.81 13.61 17.90
C LEU A 162 -13.15 13.43 18.64
N PRO A 163 -13.50 12.21 19.10
CA PRO A 163 -14.72 11.95 19.85
C PRO A 163 -14.88 12.78 21.13
N ASN A 164 -13.76 13.21 21.74
CA ASN A 164 -13.73 14.08 22.91
C ASN A 164 -14.01 15.56 22.60
N GLY A 165 -14.23 15.91 21.33
CA GLY A 165 -14.48 17.28 20.86
C GLY A 165 -13.23 18.09 20.51
N GLU A 166 -12.03 17.56 20.72
CA GLU A 166 -10.78 18.22 20.35
C GLU A 166 -10.56 18.17 18.83
N ALA A 167 -10.09 19.28 18.24
CA ALA A 167 -9.71 19.33 16.83
C ALA A 167 -8.20 19.13 16.69
N ARG A 168 -7.78 18.26 15.77
CA ARG A 168 -6.39 18.08 15.38
C ARG A 168 -6.22 18.49 13.93
N SER A 169 -5.32 19.42 13.67
CA SER A 169 -5.04 19.90 12.33
C SER A 169 -3.58 19.73 11.95
N ILE A 170 -3.34 19.66 10.64
CA ILE A 170 -2.02 19.87 10.05
C ILE A 170 -2.14 20.89 8.93
N GLU A 171 -1.05 21.60 8.67
CA GLU A 171 -0.91 22.45 7.49
C GLU A 171 0.18 21.87 6.60
N LEU A 172 -0.10 21.82 5.31
CA LEU A 172 0.82 21.33 4.31
C LEU A 172 0.91 22.34 3.17
N LEU A 173 2.12 22.84 2.92
CA LEU A 173 2.40 23.69 1.77
C LEU A 173 2.64 22.83 0.54
N LEU A 174 2.23 23.34 -0.63
CA LEU A 174 2.49 22.68 -1.92
C LEU A 174 3.99 22.44 -2.12
N GLN A 175 4.83 23.39 -1.74
CA GLN A 175 6.30 23.29 -1.78
C GLN A 175 6.87 22.12 -0.97
N GLN A 176 6.14 21.60 0.03
CA GLN A 176 6.56 20.45 0.85
C GLN A 176 6.17 19.09 0.24
N ALA A 177 5.36 19.08 -0.82
CA ALA A 177 5.03 17.89 -1.59
C ALA A 177 6.14 17.59 -2.61
N ARG A 178 7.12 16.77 -2.21
CA ARG A 178 8.29 16.44 -3.05
C ARG A 178 7.93 15.47 -4.17
N THR A 179 7.20 14.41 -3.85
CA THR A 179 6.82 13.37 -4.82
C THR A 179 5.55 13.77 -5.57
N ARG A 180 5.65 13.91 -6.90
CA ARG A 180 4.57 14.36 -7.77
C ARG A 180 4.52 13.59 -9.09
N ASN A 181 4.46 12.26 -8.99
CA ASN A 181 4.57 11.37 -10.15
C ASN A 181 3.26 11.19 -10.92
N SER A 182 2.13 11.68 -10.38
CA SER A 182 0.84 11.66 -11.08
C SER A 182 0.66 12.90 -11.96
N THR A 183 0.13 12.70 -13.17
CA THR A 183 -0.32 13.79 -14.06
C THR A 183 -1.41 14.65 -13.40
N LEU A 184 -2.16 14.08 -12.46
CA LEU A 184 -3.16 14.79 -11.66
C LEU A 184 -2.58 15.93 -10.82
N TRP A 185 -1.27 15.94 -10.57
CA TRP A 185 -0.63 17.12 -9.95
C TRP A 185 -0.74 18.35 -10.85
N ALA A 186 -0.86 18.20 -12.17
CA ALA A 186 -1.08 19.30 -13.11
C ALA A 186 -2.57 19.69 -13.22
N ASP A 187 -3.46 18.69 -13.20
CA ASP A 187 -4.90 18.87 -13.41
C ASP A 187 -5.61 19.32 -12.14
N ASP A 188 -5.38 18.64 -11.01
CA ASP A 188 -5.98 18.95 -9.72
C ASP A 188 -4.93 18.89 -8.57
N PRO A 189 -4.04 19.90 -8.49
CA PRO A 189 -3.03 19.97 -7.45
C PRO A 189 -3.62 20.13 -6.03
N LYS A 190 -4.83 20.69 -5.90
CA LYS A 190 -5.48 20.85 -4.59
C LYS A 190 -5.88 19.50 -4.02
N GLN A 191 -6.53 18.66 -4.82
CA GLN A 191 -6.93 17.34 -4.41
C GLN A 191 -5.73 16.47 -4.05
N GLN A 192 -4.67 16.48 -4.86
CA GLN A 192 -3.44 15.74 -4.58
C GLN A 192 -2.77 16.18 -3.27
N LEU A 193 -2.71 17.49 -3.01
CA LEU A 193 -2.16 18.02 -1.77
C LEU A 193 -3.01 17.63 -0.55
N ALA A 194 -4.34 17.65 -0.68
CA ALA A 194 -5.25 17.23 0.37
C ALA A 194 -5.08 15.74 0.72
N TYR A 195 -4.92 14.88 -0.30
CA TYR A 195 -4.63 13.46 -0.12
C TYR A 195 -3.31 13.22 0.61
N LEU A 196 -2.24 13.93 0.22
CA LEU A 196 -0.97 13.86 0.93
C LEU A 196 -1.10 14.32 2.38
N ALA A 197 -1.84 15.40 2.63
CA ALA A 197 -2.08 15.90 3.97
C ALA A 197 -2.85 14.89 4.85
N VAL A 198 -3.91 14.26 4.33
CA VAL A 198 -4.64 13.22 5.09
C VAL A 198 -3.72 12.06 5.49
N LYS A 199 -2.85 11.61 4.59
CA LYS A 199 -1.88 10.56 4.92
C LYS A 199 -0.90 10.99 6.01
N ARG A 200 -0.35 12.20 5.93
CA ARG A 200 0.55 12.74 6.96
C ARG A 200 -0.16 12.92 8.30
N TRP A 201 -1.42 13.34 8.27
CA TRP A 201 -2.25 13.46 9.48
C TRP A 201 -2.47 12.08 10.11
N ALA A 202 -2.83 11.08 9.31
CA ALA A 202 -3.08 9.73 9.79
C ALA A 202 -1.82 9.09 10.40
N ARG A 203 -0.66 9.31 9.77
CA ARG A 203 0.65 8.90 10.30
C ARG A 203 0.98 9.51 11.66
N LEU A 204 0.61 10.78 11.85
CA LEU A 204 0.93 11.51 13.07
C LEU A 204 -0.02 11.18 14.22
N TYR A 205 -1.33 11.14 13.95
CA TYR A 205 -2.36 11.10 15.01
C TYR A 205 -3.05 9.75 15.16
N THR A 206 -3.05 8.91 14.12
CA THR A 206 -3.71 7.58 14.15
C THR A 206 -2.82 6.50 13.51
N PRO A 207 -1.53 6.37 13.93
CA PRO A 207 -0.61 5.40 13.33
C PRO A 207 -1.05 3.94 13.54
N ASP A 208 -1.72 3.68 14.66
CA ASP A 208 -2.31 2.40 15.04
C ASP A 208 -3.49 1.99 14.15
N VAL A 209 -4.22 2.95 13.57
CA VAL A 209 -5.33 2.65 12.67
C VAL A 209 -4.82 2.18 11.30
N ILE A 210 -3.77 2.82 10.79
CA ILE A 210 -3.17 2.48 9.49
C ILE A 210 -2.15 1.34 9.60
N MET A 211 -1.76 0.92 10.81
CA MET A 211 -0.95 -0.28 11.06
C MET A 211 0.36 -0.37 10.27
N GLY A 212 0.97 0.78 9.96
CA GLY A 212 2.25 0.83 9.24
C GLY A 212 2.17 0.48 7.75
N VAL A 213 0.97 0.29 7.16
CA VAL A 213 0.86 0.06 5.71
C VAL A 213 1.43 1.23 4.93
N TYR A 214 2.23 1.00 3.89
CA TYR A 214 2.82 2.08 3.11
C TYR A 214 1.82 2.68 2.14
N SER A 215 1.88 4.00 1.98
CA SER A 215 1.20 4.66 0.87
C SER A 215 2.07 4.68 -0.38
N VAL A 216 1.42 4.77 -1.54
CA VAL A 216 2.09 4.75 -2.86
C VAL A 216 3.23 5.78 -2.93
N ASP A 217 2.99 7.01 -2.48
CA ASP A 217 4.00 8.07 -2.53
C ASP A 217 5.18 7.85 -1.58
N GLU A 218 4.99 7.15 -0.44
CA GLU A 218 6.09 6.86 0.49
C GLU A 218 7.04 5.79 -0.05
N LEU A 219 6.52 4.80 -0.78
CA LEU A 219 7.33 3.77 -1.43
C LEU A 219 8.17 4.32 -2.59
N GLN A 220 7.76 5.46 -3.15
CA GLN A 220 8.49 6.14 -4.21
C GLN A 220 9.62 7.02 -3.66
N GLU A 221 9.59 7.35 -2.36
CA GLU A 221 10.60 8.17 -1.66
C GLU A 221 11.73 7.34 -1.02
N GLU A 222 11.72 6.01 -1.13
CA GLU A 222 12.81 5.15 -0.68
C GLU A 222 14.08 5.40 -1.51
N ILE A 223 14.78 6.49 -1.19
CA ILE A 223 16.19 6.65 -1.48
C ILE A 223 16.90 5.76 -0.45
N ASP A 224 17.57 4.71 -0.92
CA ASP A 224 18.46 3.90 -0.10
C ASP A 224 19.61 4.79 0.42
N ILE A 225 19.43 5.35 1.62
CA ILE A 225 20.43 6.15 2.33
C ILE A 225 21.32 5.29 3.22
N THR A 226 21.34 3.96 3.04
CA THR A 226 22.27 3.12 3.80
C THR A 226 23.68 3.65 3.55
N PRO A 227 24.39 4.15 4.58
CA PRO A 227 25.77 4.58 4.38
C PRO A 227 26.52 3.33 3.93
N MET A 228 26.96 3.30 2.66
CA MET A 228 27.98 2.37 2.24
C MET A 228 29.25 2.76 3.02
N GLY A 229 29.35 2.26 4.24
CA GLY A 229 30.57 2.28 5.03
C GLY A 229 31.57 1.36 4.34
N GLY A 230 32.32 1.93 3.40
CA GLY A 230 33.36 1.25 2.65
C GLY A 230 34.13 2.28 1.84
N ASP A 231 35.42 2.36 2.10
CA ASP A 231 36.39 3.14 1.36
C ASP A 231 36.37 2.72 -0.13
N ASP A 232 35.54 3.38 -0.94
CA ASP A 232 35.41 3.17 -2.38
C ASP A 232 36.46 3.99 -3.16
N THR A 233 37.69 4.05 -2.64
CA THR A 233 38.83 4.44 -3.47
C THR A 233 39.19 3.22 -4.34
N PRO A 234 39.01 3.26 -5.67
CA PRO A 234 39.12 2.06 -6.50
C PRO A 234 40.59 1.60 -6.62
N PRO A 235 40.94 0.34 -6.29
CA PRO A 235 42.16 -0.24 -6.82
C PRO A 235 41.95 -0.51 -8.32
N SER A 236 42.73 0.17 -9.16
CA SER A 236 42.65 0.01 -10.62
C SER A 236 42.91 -1.43 -11.04
N GLY A 237 42.05 -2.01 -11.88
CA GLY A 237 42.38 -3.22 -12.66
C GLY A 237 41.38 -4.39 -12.61
N GLN A 238 40.30 -4.34 -11.83
CA GLN A 238 39.33 -5.46 -11.76
C GLN A 238 38.07 -5.20 -12.58
N SER A 239 37.69 -6.21 -13.37
CA SER A 239 36.52 -6.21 -14.25
C SER A 239 35.20 -6.19 -13.46
N VAL A 240 34.14 -5.62 -14.04
CA VAL A 240 32.81 -5.49 -13.40
C VAL A 240 32.26 -6.88 -13.00
N THR A 241 32.54 -7.90 -13.81
CA THR A 241 32.16 -9.30 -13.56
C THR A 241 32.87 -9.91 -12.35
N GLU A 242 34.14 -9.60 -12.12
CA GLU A 242 34.87 -10.05 -10.92
C GLU A 242 34.34 -9.38 -9.65
N ARG A 243 33.96 -8.10 -9.72
CA ARG A 243 33.35 -7.38 -8.59
C ARG A 243 32.01 -7.99 -8.18
N LEU A 244 31.17 -8.28 -9.17
CA LEU A 244 29.87 -8.91 -8.95
C LEU A 244 30.01 -10.32 -8.36
N ALA A 245 31.01 -11.09 -8.83
CA ALA A 245 31.32 -12.41 -8.31
C ALA A 245 31.83 -12.35 -6.85
N ALA A 246 32.71 -11.41 -6.52
CA ALA A 246 33.21 -11.21 -5.17
C ALA A 246 32.11 -10.76 -4.19
N GLN A 247 31.20 -9.89 -4.65
CA GLN A 247 30.07 -9.41 -3.86
C GLN A 247 29.04 -10.52 -3.63
N ALA A 248 28.78 -11.36 -4.63
CA ALA A 248 27.93 -12.54 -4.52
C ALA A 248 28.53 -13.60 -3.57
N ALA A 249 29.86 -13.80 -3.60
CA ALA A 249 30.56 -14.71 -2.69
C ALA A 249 30.47 -14.24 -1.22
N ARG A 250 30.64 -12.92 -0.97
CA ARG A 250 30.47 -12.34 0.37
C ARG A 250 29.05 -12.49 0.92
N LYS A 251 28.02 -12.25 0.09
CA LYS A 251 26.62 -12.45 0.49
C LYS A 251 26.31 -13.92 0.80
N ARG A 252 26.84 -14.87 0.02
CA ARG A 252 26.67 -16.31 0.27
C ARG A 252 27.37 -16.75 1.56
N ALA A 253 28.57 -16.25 1.84
CA ALA A 253 29.30 -16.55 3.08
C ALA A 253 28.56 -16.01 4.32
N ALA A 254 28.00 -14.80 4.24
CA ALA A 254 27.19 -14.23 5.31
C ALA A 254 25.90 -15.03 5.55
N GLN A 255 25.22 -15.49 4.50
CA GLN A 255 24.05 -16.37 4.61
C GLN A 255 24.37 -17.75 5.19
N GLN A 256 25.53 -18.33 4.86
CA GLN A 256 25.98 -19.59 5.46
C GLN A 256 26.38 -19.46 6.93
N ALA A 257 26.95 -18.31 7.32
CA ALA A 257 27.25 -18.01 8.72
C ALA A 257 25.97 -17.81 9.55
N ALA A 258 24.97 -17.13 9.00
CA ALA A 258 23.66 -16.93 9.65
C ALA A 258 22.88 -18.24 9.86
N ARG A 259 23.12 -19.26 9.02
CA ARG A 259 22.46 -20.58 9.12
C ARG A 259 23.04 -21.49 10.20
N LYS A 260 24.18 -21.14 10.82
CA LYS A 260 24.86 -21.93 11.86
C LYS A 260 24.53 -21.50 13.30
N GLY A 261 23.69 -20.49 13.51
CA GLY A 261 23.31 -20.01 14.84
C GLY A 261 21.91 -20.45 15.23
N ASN A 262 21.81 -21.16 16.36
CA ASN A 262 20.61 -21.62 17.09
C ASN A 262 20.16 -23.06 16.82
N VAL A 263 20.96 -24.02 17.29
CA VAL A 263 20.46 -25.32 17.75
C VAL A 263 20.16 -25.16 19.24
N ILE A 264 18.89 -25.19 19.63
CA ILE A 264 18.45 -25.35 21.01
C ILE A 264 18.33 -26.87 21.21
N GLU A 265 19.22 -27.46 22.01
CA GLU A 265 19.22 -28.88 22.33
C GLU A 265 17.98 -29.22 23.19
N GLY A 266 17.04 -29.97 22.60
CA GLY A 266 15.96 -30.63 23.31
C GLY A 266 15.87 -32.06 22.82
N GLU A 267 16.31 -33.01 23.64
CA GLU A 267 16.28 -34.45 23.34
C GLU A 267 14.84 -34.95 23.13
N ALA A 268 14.57 -35.56 21.97
CA ALA A 268 13.42 -36.42 21.75
C ALA A 268 13.91 -37.78 21.23
N ARG A 269 13.62 -38.84 21.99
CA ARG A 269 13.97 -40.23 21.64
C ARG A 269 13.15 -40.72 20.43
N PRO A 270 13.76 -41.44 19.46
CA PRO A 270 13.04 -41.93 18.29
C PRO A 270 12.25 -43.20 18.60
N ILE A 271 11.02 -43.27 18.08
CA ILE A 271 10.21 -44.50 17.97
C ILE A 271 10.51 -45.14 16.61
N ALA A 272 10.70 -46.45 16.63
CA ALA A 272 11.20 -47.29 15.54
C ALA A 272 10.29 -47.35 14.29
N GLU A 273 10.97 -47.64 13.19
CA GLU A 273 10.50 -47.84 11.81
C GLU A 273 9.39 -48.89 11.67
N THR A 274 8.51 -48.70 10.69
CA THR A 274 7.97 -49.83 9.92
C THR A 274 7.89 -49.48 8.44
N THR A 275 8.72 -50.23 7.72
CA THR A 275 8.88 -50.55 6.31
C THR A 275 7.85 -50.13 5.25
N ALA A 276 8.45 -49.74 4.12
CA ALA A 276 7.97 -49.49 2.78
C ALA A 276 7.11 -50.59 2.11
N VAL A 277 6.23 -50.16 1.19
CA VAL A 277 5.98 -50.86 -0.09
C VAL A 277 5.67 -49.84 -1.20
N ALA A 278 6.47 -49.86 -2.25
CA ALA A 278 6.19 -49.48 -3.65
C ALA A 278 6.89 -50.57 -4.52
N PRO A 279 6.67 -50.76 -5.84
CA PRO A 279 6.11 -49.81 -6.81
C PRO A 279 5.20 -50.43 -7.90
N ALA A 280 4.66 -49.60 -8.80
CA ALA A 280 4.37 -50.00 -10.18
C ALA A 280 4.48 -48.78 -11.12
N THR A 281 5.27 -48.97 -12.18
CA THR A 281 5.61 -48.11 -13.30
C THR A 281 4.47 -47.98 -14.32
N ASP A 282 4.31 -46.82 -14.96
CA ASP A 282 4.00 -46.82 -16.40
C ASP A 282 4.37 -45.49 -17.10
N GLU A 283 4.62 -45.60 -18.39
CA GLU A 283 5.40 -44.74 -19.28
C GLU A 283 4.66 -43.50 -19.81
N THR A 284 5.44 -42.47 -20.17
CA THR A 284 5.02 -41.30 -20.97
C THR A 284 5.02 -41.67 -22.47
N PRO A 285 4.21 -41.00 -23.31
CA PRO A 285 4.86 -40.06 -24.25
C PRO A 285 4.05 -38.79 -24.57
N GLU A 286 4.77 -37.69 -24.82
CA GLU A 286 4.26 -36.49 -25.54
C GLU A 286 4.00 -36.80 -27.01
N PRO A 287 3.21 -35.98 -27.74
CA PRO A 287 3.89 -34.94 -28.54
C PRO A 287 3.12 -33.62 -28.77
N SER A 288 3.91 -32.61 -29.14
CA SER A 288 3.71 -31.65 -30.25
C SER A 288 3.36 -30.19 -29.90
N SER A 289 4.33 -29.35 -30.28
CA SER A 289 4.31 -27.91 -30.45
C SER A 289 3.16 -27.39 -31.32
N ALA A 290 2.44 -26.40 -30.80
CA ALA A 290 1.65 -25.46 -31.59
C ALA A 290 2.05 -24.02 -31.18
N GLN A 291 2.31 -23.20 -32.19
CA GLN A 291 2.72 -21.80 -32.08
C GLN A 291 1.62 -20.96 -31.43
N ASN A 292 1.97 -20.23 -30.37
CA ASN A 292 1.11 -19.20 -29.78
C ASN A 292 1.44 -17.85 -30.43
N ASP A 293 0.60 -17.41 -31.37
CA ASP A 293 0.46 -15.99 -31.68
C ASP A 293 -0.52 -15.40 -30.67
N ALA A 294 0.01 -14.86 -29.57
CA ALA A 294 -0.75 -14.07 -28.60
C ALA A 294 -0.59 -12.57 -28.93
N PRO A 295 -1.67 -11.77 -28.93
CA PRO A 295 -1.56 -10.32 -29.08
C PRO A 295 -0.86 -9.71 -27.86
N ASP A 296 0.06 -8.76 -28.09
CA ASP A 296 0.86 -8.06 -27.08
C ASP A 296 0.03 -7.62 -25.87
N GLU A 297 0.45 -8.04 -24.67
CA GLU A 297 -0.13 -7.57 -23.40
C GLU A 297 0.17 -6.07 -23.22
N PRO A 298 -0.83 -5.24 -22.89
CA PRO A 298 -0.65 -3.81 -22.68
C PRO A 298 0.27 -3.53 -21.48
N SER A 299 1.12 -2.52 -21.60
CA SER A 299 2.11 -2.17 -20.57
C SER A 299 1.44 -1.71 -19.27
N VAL A 300 2.16 -1.78 -18.14
CA VAL A 300 1.66 -1.36 -16.81
C VAL A 300 1.13 0.08 -16.81
N GLN A 301 1.66 0.95 -17.68
CA GLN A 301 1.18 2.31 -17.84
C GLN A 301 -0.13 2.38 -18.63
N ASP A 302 -0.29 1.55 -19.66
CA ASP A 302 -1.54 1.46 -20.43
C ASP A 302 -2.69 1.01 -19.53
N VAL A 303 -2.42 0.13 -18.57
CA VAL A 303 -3.41 -0.30 -17.57
C VAL A 303 -3.78 0.86 -16.61
N GLN A 304 -2.82 1.72 -16.24
CA GLN A 304 -3.08 2.90 -15.42
C GLN A 304 -3.91 3.95 -16.17
N ASP A 305 -3.59 4.18 -17.43
CA ASP A 305 -4.30 5.15 -18.28
C ASP A 305 -5.72 4.67 -18.63
N MET A 306 -5.89 3.36 -18.85
CA MET A 306 -7.22 2.74 -19.01
C MET A 306 -8.06 2.84 -17.73
N LEU A 307 -7.44 2.68 -16.55
CA LEU A 307 -8.15 2.80 -15.28
C LEU A 307 -8.56 4.25 -14.99
N ALA A 308 -7.72 5.23 -15.36
CA ALA A 308 -8.05 6.64 -15.27
C ALA A 308 -9.21 7.03 -16.20
N ASP A 309 -9.23 6.53 -17.45
CA ASP A 309 -10.33 6.77 -18.41
C ASP A 309 -11.65 6.11 -17.94
N ILE A 310 -11.59 4.92 -17.32
CA ILE A 310 -12.77 4.25 -16.76
C ILE A 310 -13.33 5.01 -15.55
N LEU A 311 -12.46 5.47 -14.64
CA LEU A 311 -12.88 6.27 -13.48
C LEU A 311 -13.49 7.61 -13.91
N PHE A 312 -12.97 8.22 -14.97
CA PHE A 312 -13.52 9.45 -15.55
C PHE A 312 -14.93 9.26 -16.13
N ARG A 313 -15.15 8.17 -16.90
CA ARG A 313 -16.48 7.87 -17.46
C ARG A 313 -17.53 7.53 -16.40
N MET A 314 -17.11 6.94 -15.28
CA MET A 314 -18.02 6.67 -14.16
C MET A 314 -18.46 7.96 -13.46
N ASP A 315 -17.58 8.96 -13.35
CA ASP A 315 -17.87 10.26 -12.73
C ASP A 315 -18.80 11.14 -13.62
N GLU A 316 -18.61 11.10 -14.95
CA GLU A 316 -19.54 11.73 -15.90
C GLU A 316 -20.94 11.09 -15.86
N SER A 317 -21.03 9.77 -15.65
CA SER A 317 -22.32 9.07 -15.55
C SER A 317 -23.10 9.31 -14.24
N GLN A 318 -22.44 9.87 -13.23
CA GLN A 318 -23.04 10.25 -11.94
C GLN A 318 -23.41 11.75 -11.88
N SER A 319 -23.00 12.52 -12.88
CA SER A 319 -23.18 13.98 -12.97
C SER A 319 -24.27 14.41 -13.96
N GLY A 320 -25.09 13.46 -14.44
CA GLY A 320 -26.29 13.68 -15.27
C GLY A 320 -27.57 13.33 -14.54
#